data_AF-A0A374QYB7-F1
#
_entry.id   AF-A0A374QYB7-F1
#
_cell.length_a   1.000
_cell.length_b   1.000
_cell.length_c   1.000
_cell.angle_alpha   90.00
_cell.angle_beta   90.00
_cell.angle_gamma   90.00
#
_symmetry.space_group_name_H-M   'P 1'
#
loop_
_entity.id
_entity.type
_entity.pdbx_description
1 polymer ?
#
loop_
_entity_poly.entity_id
_entity_poly.type
_entity_poly.pdbx_seq_one_letter_code
_entity_poly.pdbx_strand_id
1 'polypeptide(L)'
;ICSMCSAEIGNQPLLRLISSLLFMVKKSDKRKIILNSRISILNEAGRKDDSFHRLIRKLDDQLVLIDTSSMALLDKARILLSNLRFENVPQPYIEALSKKVDKDKAGCVKICEHANYNPRVIEYCSRPEFIEQCDLNNYCSEIVSRLNNPIDIWKNEFEERLGEEERVLAFQLFSFGKKFVSLSHLKTAFNSRIKLSYGIDCSIDCFDRAIKRLESAVIKTVVIDGERHVAMINPSVNDYCAAFLAGNTLESTAIVESAIYADQLETIFKVNTDRSVIDAFKFRAIKGEVLTLKVDCPGSWLRLCPEHYVCSVLRQIIGLLIDSDFEWIGSLLSEMLDSENTKAWESVSLLLVGSGRGAFYNSPYYAELLCSFLNLSHLAIGTSYLTAYDLLEDLERAKKILNVSDKVSGRLSLALKAEANRWLKEYVIDSVESFGNGRDWESEYQPSMFDCYIEDWETFVKKKIHDAMLKNLNPYSILYGFCDGLGEFLTEDISLDQVEEVVKDCVSEFVWDLNLEYKDDREDRVVDTADDYRYEMAQYQNDIRAVEKLFIESC
;
A
#
# COMPACT_ATOMS: atom_id res chain seq x y z
N ILE A 1 41.29 4.33 -13.42
CA ILE A 1 39.88 4.36 -13.00
C ILE A 1 39.56 5.82 -12.74
N CYS A 2 38.56 6.39 -13.42
CA CYS A 2 38.11 7.76 -13.17
C CYS A 2 36.68 7.70 -12.63
N SER A 3 36.44 8.36 -11.50
CA SER A 3 35.12 8.48 -10.86
C SER A 3 34.53 9.84 -11.18
N MET A 4 33.27 9.88 -11.61
CA MET A 4 32.53 11.13 -11.80
C MET A 4 31.69 11.44 -10.56
N CYS A 5 31.87 12.62 -9.97
CA CYS A 5 31.14 13.10 -8.80
C CYS A 5 30.27 14.32 -9.12
N SER A 6 29.19 14.53 -8.35
CA SER A 6 28.21 15.60 -8.54
C SER A 6 28.82 17.01 -8.49
N ALA A 7 29.81 17.26 -7.63
CA ALA A 7 30.49 18.56 -7.51
C ALA A 7 31.24 18.98 -8.79
N GLU A 8 31.63 18.03 -9.65
CA GLU A 8 32.52 18.30 -10.78
C GLU A 8 31.75 18.53 -12.10
N ILE A 9 30.46 18.15 -12.17
CA ILE A 9 29.62 18.19 -13.37
C ILE A 9 29.02 19.57 -13.65
N GLY A 10 29.13 20.51 -12.71
CA GLY A 10 28.92 21.94 -12.99
C GLY A 10 29.90 22.51 -14.03
N ASN A 11 31.00 21.81 -14.31
CA ASN A 11 32.11 22.30 -15.12
C ASN A 11 32.09 21.67 -16.53
N GLN A 12 31.45 22.32 -17.51
CA GLN A 12 31.46 21.90 -18.93
C GLN A 12 32.86 21.52 -19.47
N PRO A 13 33.95 22.24 -19.13
CA PRO A 13 35.32 21.82 -19.41
C PRO A 13 35.65 20.37 -19.04
N LEU A 14 35.17 19.86 -17.90
CA LEU A 14 35.45 18.50 -17.45
C LEU A 14 34.76 17.44 -18.33
N LEU A 15 33.50 17.64 -18.70
CA LEU A 15 32.78 16.70 -19.58
C LEU A 15 33.46 16.60 -20.95
N ARG A 16 34.01 17.71 -21.45
CA ARG A 16 34.82 17.74 -22.69
C ARG A 16 36.15 17.02 -22.53
N LEU A 17 36.82 17.14 -21.38
CA LEU A 17 38.04 16.40 -21.06
C LEU A 17 37.77 14.89 -21.00
N ILE A 18 36.69 14.45 -20.34
CA ILE A 18 36.29 13.04 -20.28
C ILE A 18 35.98 12.53 -21.69
N SER A 19 35.24 13.29 -22.50
CA SER A 19 34.94 12.94 -23.89
C SER A 19 36.22 12.78 -24.72
N SER A 20 37.18 13.69 -24.53
CA SER A 20 38.48 13.65 -25.22
C SER A 20 39.30 12.44 -24.79
N LEU A 21 39.29 12.11 -23.49
CA LEU A 21 39.96 10.94 -22.94
C LEU A 21 39.38 9.64 -23.51
N LEU A 22 38.05 9.52 -23.55
CA LEU A 22 37.34 8.39 -24.16
C LEU A 22 37.73 8.21 -25.62
N PHE A 23 37.79 9.30 -26.39
CA PHE A 23 38.22 9.26 -27.78
C PHE A 23 39.68 8.85 -27.96
N MET A 24 40.59 9.33 -27.09
CA MET A 24 41.99 8.93 -27.11
C MET A 24 42.19 7.45 -26.78
N VAL A 25 41.45 6.92 -25.80
CA VAL A 25 41.52 5.49 -25.43
C VAL A 25 40.94 4.63 -26.53
N LYS A 26 39.82 5.02 -27.16
CA LYS A 26 39.21 4.29 -28.27
C LYS A 26 40.14 4.10 -29.47
N LYS A 27 41.10 5.01 -29.68
CA LYS A 27 42.11 4.92 -30.75
C LYS A 27 43.29 3.98 -30.44
N SER A 28 43.35 3.40 -29.24
CA SER A 28 44.49 2.60 -28.80
C SER A 28 44.08 1.21 -28.36
N ASP A 29 44.56 0.20 -29.08
CA ASP A 29 44.31 -1.21 -28.76
C ASP A 29 44.98 -1.68 -27.46
N LYS A 30 45.86 -0.85 -26.89
CA LYS A 30 46.64 -1.14 -25.67
C LYS A 30 46.08 -0.48 -24.42
N ARG A 31 45.05 0.35 -24.53
CA ARG A 31 44.51 1.13 -23.42
C ARG A 31 43.06 0.75 -23.17
N LYS A 32 42.72 0.52 -21.90
CA LYS A 32 41.34 0.33 -21.45
C LYS A 32 41.03 1.41 -20.42
N ILE A 33 39.79 1.90 -20.45
CA ILE A 33 39.29 2.85 -19.46
C ILE A 33 38.06 2.25 -18.80
N ILE A 34 38.01 2.39 -17.48
CA ILE A 34 36.85 2.05 -16.67
C ILE A 34 36.41 3.36 -16.02
N LEU A 35 35.19 3.75 -16.34
CA LEU A 35 34.48 4.88 -15.73
C LEU A 35 33.41 4.30 -14.82
N ASN A 36 33.35 4.78 -13.58
CA ASN A 36 32.26 4.48 -12.67
C ASN A 36 31.50 5.78 -12.34
N SER A 37 30.19 5.68 -12.30
CA SER A 37 29.31 6.78 -11.92
C SER A 37 27.98 6.26 -11.42
N ARG A 38 27.24 7.09 -10.67
CA ARG A 38 25.82 6.83 -10.39
C ARG A 38 24.99 7.19 -11.61
N ILE A 39 23.85 6.54 -11.76
CA ILE A 39 22.91 6.81 -12.86
C ILE A 39 22.41 8.25 -12.81
N SER A 40 22.07 8.78 -11.63
CA SER A 40 21.64 10.19 -11.45
C SER A 40 22.68 11.19 -11.98
N ILE A 41 23.95 10.95 -11.67
CA ILE A 41 25.10 11.75 -12.08
C ILE A 41 25.32 11.66 -13.59
N LEU A 42 25.21 10.47 -14.17
CA LEU A 42 25.32 10.25 -15.61
C LEU A 42 24.18 10.95 -16.37
N ASN A 43 22.95 10.86 -15.86
CA ASN A 43 21.76 11.52 -16.42
C ASN A 43 21.93 13.05 -16.42
N GLU A 44 22.44 13.62 -15.33
CA GLU A 44 22.74 15.05 -15.25
C GLU A 44 23.80 15.48 -16.28
N ALA A 45 24.89 14.73 -16.40
CA ALA A 45 25.95 15.02 -17.34
C ALA A 45 25.44 15.01 -18.80
N GLY A 46 24.62 14.02 -19.16
CA GLY A 46 23.99 13.95 -20.48
C GLY A 46 23.05 15.12 -20.76
N ARG A 47 22.31 15.61 -19.74
CA ARG A 47 21.45 16.80 -19.90
C ARG A 47 22.24 18.09 -20.12
N LYS A 48 23.43 18.22 -19.53
CA LYS A 48 24.23 19.46 -19.58
C LYS A 48 25.07 19.60 -20.85
N ASP A 49 25.45 18.49 -21.47
CA ASP A 49 26.25 18.49 -22.70
C ASP A 49 25.77 17.42 -23.70
N ASP A 50 25.09 17.89 -24.76
CA ASP A 50 24.56 17.04 -25.82
C ASP A 50 25.63 16.19 -26.53
N SER A 51 26.87 16.69 -26.61
CA SER A 51 27.95 15.99 -27.30
C SER A 51 28.42 14.78 -26.48
N PHE A 52 28.51 14.95 -25.16
CA PHE A 52 28.75 13.90 -24.20
C PHE A 52 27.60 12.89 -24.22
N HIS A 53 26.34 13.35 -24.21
CA HIS A 53 25.17 12.46 -24.27
C HIS A 53 25.18 11.56 -25.51
N ARG A 54 25.46 12.14 -26.69
CA ARG A 54 25.59 11.39 -27.94
C ARG A 54 26.78 10.41 -27.91
N LEU A 55 27.88 10.78 -27.24
CA LEU A 55 29.04 9.90 -27.09
C LEU A 55 28.68 8.68 -26.24
N ILE A 56 28.06 8.89 -25.08
CA ILE A 56 27.64 7.81 -24.17
C ILE A 56 26.66 6.86 -24.87
N ARG A 57 25.66 7.38 -25.58
CA ARG A 57 24.73 6.55 -26.39
C ARG A 57 25.40 5.74 -27.50
N LYS A 58 26.56 6.17 -28.01
CA LYS A 58 27.34 5.39 -28.99
C LYS A 58 28.17 4.28 -28.35
N LEU A 59 28.24 4.26 -27.02
CA LEU A 59 28.96 3.27 -26.21
C LEU A 59 27.98 2.40 -25.40
N ASP A 60 26.69 2.42 -25.75
CA ASP A 60 25.62 1.79 -24.98
C ASP A 60 25.84 0.28 -24.80
N ASP A 61 26.39 -0.38 -25.83
CA ASP A 61 26.83 -1.77 -25.83
C ASP A 61 27.99 -2.08 -24.88
N GLN A 62 28.71 -1.04 -24.41
CA GLN A 62 29.83 -1.13 -23.49
C GLN A 62 29.47 -0.65 -22.08
N LEU A 63 28.25 -0.12 -21.88
CA LEU A 63 27.77 0.31 -20.58
C LEU A 63 27.32 -0.89 -19.78
N VAL A 64 28.00 -1.12 -18.65
CA VAL A 64 27.59 -2.14 -17.68
C VAL A 64 26.79 -1.45 -16.59
N LEU A 65 25.48 -1.70 -16.57
CA LEU A 65 24.59 -1.26 -15.51
C LEU A 65 24.59 -2.29 -14.38
N ILE A 66 24.94 -1.88 -13.17
CA ILE A 66 24.83 -2.72 -11.98
C ILE A 66 23.62 -2.24 -11.19
N ASP A 67 22.49 -2.93 -11.37
CA ASP A 67 21.27 -2.67 -10.62
C ASP A 67 21.23 -3.57 -9.37
N THR A 68 21.33 -2.94 -8.20
CA THR A 68 21.29 -3.65 -6.92
C THR A 68 19.91 -4.23 -6.60
N SER A 69 18.84 -3.69 -7.19
CA SER A 69 17.46 -4.15 -6.96
C SER A 69 17.16 -5.47 -7.65
N SER A 70 17.87 -5.79 -8.74
CA SER A 70 17.72 -7.02 -9.52
C SER A 70 18.86 -8.03 -9.32
N MET A 71 19.69 -7.87 -8.28
CA MET A 71 20.80 -8.81 -8.02
C MET A 71 20.29 -10.18 -7.59
N ALA A 72 20.84 -11.23 -8.21
CA ALA A 72 20.57 -12.61 -7.83
C ALA A 72 20.97 -12.88 -6.37
N LEU A 73 20.26 -13.81 -5.73
CA LEU A 73 20.47 -14.14 -4.32
C LEU A 73 21.92 -14.54 -4.03
N LEU A 74 22.52 -15.36 -4.91
CA LEU A 74 23.89 -15.82 -4.78
C LEU A 74 24.92 -14.68 -4.92
N ASP A 75 24.65 -13.67 -5.76
CA ASP A 75 25.53 -12.52 -5.90
C ASP A 75 25.51 -11.64 -4.64
N LYS A 76 24.33 -11.43 -4.06
CA LYS A 76 24.19 -10.77 -2.74
C LYS A 76 24.96 -11.53 -1.65
N ALA A 77 24.90 -12.85 -1.65
CA ALA A 77 25.65 -13.69 -0.72
C ALA A 77 27.17 -13.57 -0.90
N ARG A 78 27.65 -13.54 -2.15
CA ARG A 78 29.06 -13.32 -2.48
C ARG A 78 29.54 -11.94 -2.04
N ILE A 79 28.74 -10.90 -2.25
CA ILE A 79 29.04 -9.53 -1.80
C ILE A 79 29.14 -9.49 -0.28
N LEU A 80 28.18 -10.08 0.44
CA LEU A 80 28.20 -10.16 1.90
C LEU A 80 29.47 -10.85 2.40
N LEU A 81 29.73 -12.07 1.92
CA LEU A 81 30.91 -12.81 2.32
C LEU A 81 32.22 -12.10 1.97
N SER A 82 32.28 -11.42 0.82
CA SER A 82 33.45 -10.66 0.41
C SER A 82 33.75 -9.50 1.36
N ASN A 83 32.72 -8.78 1.84
CA ASN A 83 32.90 -7.69 2.80
C ASN A 83 33.35 -8.23 4.17
N LEU A 84 32.72 -9.31 4.66
CA LEU A 84 33.10 -9.96 5.91
C LEU A 84 34.57 -10.40 5.90
N ARG A 85 35.02 -10.98 4.78
CA ARG A 85 36.42 -11.39 4.58
C ARG A 85 37.37 -10.20 4.47
N PHE A 86 36.97 -9.15 3.75
CA PHE A 86 37.81 -7.97 3.54
C PHE A 86 38.08 -7.23 4.86
N GLU A 87 37.06 -7.09 5.71
CA GLU A 87 37.15 -6.43 7.02
C GLU A 87 37.70 -7.35 8.12
N ASN A 88 38.06 -8.60 7.79
CA ASN A 88 38.55 -9.61 8.74
C ASN A 88 37.60 -9.85 9.93
N VAL A 89 36.29 -9.96 9.66
CA VAL A 89 35.28 -10.24 10.69
C VAL A 89 35.60 -11.57 11.39
N PRO A 90 35.55 -11.64 12.73
CA PRO A 90 35.90 -12.87 13.45
C PRO A 90 34.99 -14.05 13.09
N GLN A 91 35.57 -15.25 12.99
CA GLN A 91 34.88 -16.46 12.56
C GLN A 91 33.54 -16.75 13.28
N PRO A 92 33.42 -16.56 14.62
CA PRO A 92 32.15 -16.78 15.30
C PRO A 92 30.99 -15.96 14.71
N TYR A 93 31.25 -14.73 14.26
CA TYR A 93 30.22 -13.87 13.66
C TYR A 93 29.78 -14.38 12.30
N ILE A 94 30.71 -14.92 11.49
CA ILE A 94 30.40 -15.55 10.20
C ILE A 94 29.59 -16.83 10.42
N GLU A 95 29.98 -17.64 11.40
CA GLU A 95 29.22 -18.83 11.83
C GLU A 95 27.81 -18.48 12.30
N ALA A 96 27.65 -17.36 13.02
CA ALA A 96 26.33 -16.90 13.47
C ALA A 96 25.38 -16.61 12.29
N LEU A 97 25.89 -16.14 11.14
CA LEU A 97 25.09 -15.95 9.93
C LEU A 97 24.68 -17.27 9.26
N SER A 98 25.42 -18.35 9.50
CA SER A 98 25.10 -19.69 8.97
C SER A 98 24.02 -20.41 9.80
N LYS A 99 23.74 -19.93 11.02
CA LYS A 99 22.71 -20.52 11.90
C LYS A 99 21.31 -20.21 11.38
N LYS A 100 20.39 -21.15 11.60
CA LYS A 100 18.96 -21.00 11.31
C LYS A 100 18.35 -19.97 12.25
N VAL A 101 17.61 -19.00 11.70
CA VAL A 101 16.96 -17.91 12.47
C VAL A 101 15.43 -18.01 12.43
N ASP A 102 14.89 -18.62 11.37
CA ASP A 102 13.46 -18.94 11.20
C ASP A 102 13.31 -20.44 10.92
N LYS A 103 12.06 -20.95 10.85
CA LYS A 103 11.75 -22.39 10.76
C LYS A 103 12.57 -23.17 9.72
N ASP A 104 13.05 -22.54 8.64
CA ASP A 104 13.89 -23.20 7.62
C ASP A 104 15.02 -22.34 7.00
N LYS A 105 15.30 -21.11 7.45
CA LYS A 105 16.26 -20.19 6.78
C LYS A 105 17.45 -19.76 7.64
N ALA A 106 18.65 -19.82 7.08
CA ALA A 106 19.85 -19.27 7.71
C ALA A 106 19.88 -17.73 7.68
N GLY A 107 20.62 -17.11 8.60
CA GLY A 107 20.72 -15.66 8.71
C GLY A 107 21.27 -14.99 7.45
N CYS A 108 22.27 -15.61 6.81
CA CYS A 108 22.82 -15.13 5.54
C CYS A 108 21.76 -15.08 4.42
N VAL A 109 20.87 -16.06 4.35
CA VAL A 109 19.76 -16.09 3.39
C VAL A 109 18.78 -14.96 3.70
N LYS A 110 18.39 -14.79 4.97
CA LYS A 110 17.49 -13.72 5.40
C LYS A 110 18.01 -12.33 5.05
N ILE A 111 19.31 -12.10 5.23
CA ILE A 111 19.96 -10.84 4.85
C ILE A 111 19.94 -10.65 3.33
N CYS A 112 20.29 -11.68 2.54
CA CYS A 112 20.36 -11.59 1.09
C CYS A 112 18.98 -11.44 0.42
N GLU A 113 17.94 -12.03 0.98
CA GLU A 113 16.55 -11.89 0.51
C GLU A 113 15.92 -10.54 0.87
N HIS A 114 16.53 -9.79 1.78
CA HIS A 114 15.97 -8.54 2.27
C HIS A 114 15.70 -7.56 1.11
N ALA A 115 14.50 -6.97 1.09
CA ALA A 115 14.07 -6.06 0.03
C ALA A 115 14.99 -4.82 -0.09
N ASN A 116 15.51 -4.36 1.05
CA ASN A 116 16.44 -3.24 1.14
C ASN A 116 17.92 -3.64 1.09
N TYR A 117 18.27 -4.84 0.60
CA TYR A 117 19.67 -5.25 0.50
C TYR A 117 20.52 -4.18 -0.21
N ASN A 118 21.54 -3.66 0.50
CA ASN A 118 22.40 -2.60 -0.01
C ASN A 118 23.88 -2.93 0.30
N PRO A 119 24.74 -3.09 -0.72
CA PRO A 119 26.15 -3.40 -0.51
C PRO A 119 26.89 -2.45 0.45
N ARG A 120 26.50 -1.17 0.53
CA ARG A 120 27.12 -0.21 1.47
C ARG A 120 26.75 -0.45 2.92
N VAL A 121 25.51 -0.89 3.19
CA VAL A 121 25.11 -1.29 4.55
C VAL A 121 25.88 -2.52 4.96
N ILE A 122 25.99 -3.48 4.04
CA ILE A 122 26.73 -4.72 4.27
C ILE A 122 28.21 -4.44 4.57
N GLU A 123 28.84 -3.55 3.80
CA GLU A 123 30.20 -3.06 4.09
C GLU A 123 30.28 -2.48 5.50
N TYR A 124 29.41 -1.52 5.83
CA TYR A 124 29.38 -0.89 7.16
C TYR A 124 29.22 -1.90 8.30
N CYS A 125 28.30 -2.85 8.17
CA CYS A 125 28.06 -3.90 9.16
C CYS A 125 29.20 -4.93 9.27
N SER A 126 30.15 -4.91 8.32
CA SER A 126 31.34 -5.76 8.36
C SER A 126 32.52 -5.07 9.03
N ARG A 127 32.48 -3.75 9.25
CA ARG A 127 33.62 -2.99 9.79
C ARG A 127 33.89 -3.29 11.27
N PRO A 128 35.15 -3.20 11.73
CA PRO A 128 35.51 -3.46 13.13
C PRO A 128 34.69 -2.65 14.13
N GLU A 129 34.39 -1.38 13.85
CA GLU A 129 33.64 -0.51 14.78
C GLU A 129 32.21 -1.01 15.01
N PHE A 130 31.60 -1.64 14.00
CA PHE A 130 30.28 -2.22 14.12
C PHE A 130 30.33 -3.53 14.92
N ILE A 131 31.33 -4.38 14.64
CA ILE A 131 31.52 -5.66 15.32
C ILE A 131 31.78 -5.45 16.82
N GLU A 132 32.57 -4.45 17.19
CA GLU A 132 32.88 -4.13 18.60
C GLU A 132 31.65 -3.72 19.41
N GLN A 133 30.63 -3.18 18.75
CA GLN A 133 29.40 -2.68 19.39
C GLN A 133 28.25 -3.69 19.33
N CYS A 134 28.41 -4.79 18.59
CA CYS A 134 27.35 -5.76 18.34
C CYS A 134 27.59 -7.05 19.12
N ASP A 135 26.58 -7.55 19.83
CA ASP A 135 26.67 -8.89 20.42
C ASP A 135 26.64 -9.97 19.34
N LEU A 136 27.42 -11.04 19.54
CA LEU A 136 27.53 -12.16 18.63
C LEU A 136 26.17 -12.80 18.30
N ASN A 137 25.29 -12.93 19.31
CA ASN A 137 23.99 -13.57 19.12
C ASN A 137 23.00 -12.69 18.34
N ASN A 138 23.24 -11.37 18.35
CA ASN A 138 22.36 -10.39 17.72
C ASN A 138 22.88 -9.93 16.35
N TYR A 139 24.02 -10.43 15.88
CA TYR A 139 24.66 -9.92 14.67
C TYR A 139 23.76 -9.97 13.43
N CYS A 140 23.07 -11.09 13.20
CA CYS A 140 22.14 -11.19 12.07
C CYS A 140 20.97 -10.19 12.20
N SER A 141 20.38 -10.06 13.39
CA SER A 141 19.27 -9.12 13.61
C SER A 141 19.71 -7.66 13.50
N GLU A 142 20.93 -7.33 13.90
CA GLU A 142 21.48 -5.98 13.78
C GLU A 142 21.75 -5.60 12.32
N ILE A 143 22.27 -6.52 11.49
CA ILE A 143 22.39 -6.28 10.05
C ILE A 143 21.01 -6.02 9.43
N VAL A 144 20.02 -6.85 9.76
CA VAL A 144 18.64 -6.67 9.28
C VAL A 144 18.06 -5.33 9.74
N SER A 145 18.33 -4.92 10.98
CA SER A 145 17.94 -3.61 11.52
C SER A 145 18.53 -2.45 10.70
N ARG A 146 19.81 -2.54 10.30
CA ARG A 146 20.44 -1.53 9.43
C ARG A 146 19.89 -1.51 8.01
N LEU A 147 19.50 -2.67 7.47
CA LEU A 147 18.81 -2.74 6.18
C LEU A 147 17.39 -2.17 6.25
N ASN A 148 16.72 -2.27 7.41
CA ASN A 148 15.43 -1.63 7.66
C ASN A 148 15.54 -0.12 7.86
N ASN A 149 16.71 0.38 8.27
CA ASN A 149 16.93 1.80 8.50
C ASN A 149 18.09 2.35 7.64
N PRO A 150 17.92 2.48 6.32
CA PRO A 150 18.94 2.94 5.40
C PRO A 150 19.07 4.47 5.37
N ILE A 151 18.61 5.19 6.41
CA ILE A 151 18.51 6.66 6.41
C ILE A 151 19.83 7.30 5.96
N ASP A 152 20.96 6.84 6.48
CA ASP A 152 22.28 7.42 6.17
C ASP A 152 22.70 7.27 4.70
N ILE A 153 22.20 6.25 4.00
CA ILE A 153 22.53 6.02 2.58
C ILE A 153 21.88 7.09 1.70
N TRP A 154 20.60 7.33 1.95
CA TRP A 154 19.78 8.23 1.15
C TRP A 154 19.93 9.68 1.60
N LYS A 155 20.31 9.92 2.86
CA LYS A 155 20.54 11.26 3.41
C LYS A 155 21.48 12.08 2.54
N ASN A 156 22.67 11.57 2.24
CA ASN A 156 23.63 12.27 1.39
C ASN A 156 23.11 12.45 -0.05
N GLU A 157 22.35 11.50 -0.59
CA GLU A 157 21.78 11.66 -1.94
C GLU A 157 20.74 12.79 -1.95
N PHE A 158 19.78 12.79 -1.01
CA PHE A 158 18.70 13.77 -0.96
C PHE A 158 19.17 15.16 -0.50
N GLU A 159 20.00 15.25 0.53
CA GLU A 159 20.40 16.53 1.13
C GLU A 159 21.50 17.23 0.32
N GLU A 160 22.50 16.48 -0.17
CA GLU A 160 23.69 17.08 -0.79
C GLU A 160 23.71 17.01 -2.33
N ARG A 161 23.01 16.04 -2.95
CA ARG A 161 23.12 15.80 -4.41
C ARG A 161 21.86 16.13 -5.20
N LEU A 162 20.69 15.87 -4.65
CA LEU A 162 19.44 16.23 -5.29
C LEU A 162 19.19 17.73 -5.11
N GLY A 163 18.62 18.36 -6.13
CA GLY A 163 18.07 19.71 -6.01
C GLY A 163 16.69 19.66 -5.37
N GLU A 164 16.11 20.85 -5.20
CA GLU A 164 14.79 20.98 -4.59
C GLU A 164 13.70 20.35 -5.46
N GLU A 165 13.71 20.57 -6.78
CA GLU A 165 12.75 19.99 -7.72
C GLU A 165 12.73 18.46 -7.64
N GLU A 166 13.91 17.83 -7.54
CA GLU A 166 14.01 16.38 -7.42
C GLU A 166 13.49 15.85 -6.09
N ARG A 167 13.83 16.51 -4.98
CA ARG A 167 13.30 16.15 -3.65
C ARG A 167 11.78 16.26 -3.61
N VAL A 168 11.23 17.36 -4.15
CA VAL A 168 9.78 17.56 -4.24
C VAL A 168 9.15 16.43 -5.05
N LEU A 169 9.71 16.04 -6.19
CA LEU A 169 9.16 14.91 -6.98
C LEU A 169 9.16 13.60 -6.18
N ALA A 170 10.24 13.30 -5.46
CA ALA A 170 10.34 12.09 -4.65
C ALA A 170 9.33 12.08 -3.49
N PHE A 171 9.18 13.19 -2.76
CA PHE A 171 8.21 13.29 -1.67
C PHE A 171 6.76 13.26 -2.17
N GLN A 172 6.48 13.86 -3.32
CA GLN A 172 5.17 13.78 -3.95
C GLN A 172 4.85 12.34 -4.36
N LEU A 173 5.80 11.60 -4.95
CA LEU A 173 5.61 10.18 -5.24
C LEU A 173 5.36 9.35 -3.98
N PHE A 174 6.15 9.57 -2.92
CA PHE A 174 5.97 8.91 -1.62
C PHE A 174 4.56 9.15 -1.06
N SER A 175 4.07 10.41 -1.11
CA SER A 175 2.78 10.77 -0.50
C SER A 175 1.59 10.00 -1.06
N PHE A 176 1.62 9.45 -2.28
CA PHE A 176 0.51 8.62 -2.75
C PHE A 176 0.37 7.28 -2.00
N GLY A 177 1.41 6.83 -1.28
CA GLY A 177 1.35 5.59 -0.49
C GLY A 177 1.17 4.30 -1.30
N LYS A 178 1.39 4.36 -2.62
CA LYS A 178 1.16 3.26 -3.56
C LYS A 178 2.45 2.78 -4.21
N LYS A 179 2.44 1.52 -4.64
CA LYS A 179 3.55 0.92 -5.40
C LYS A 179 3.73 1.58 -6.77
N PHE A 180 2.63 1.92 -7.44
CA PHE A 180 2.61 2.52 -8.77
C PHE A 180 1.64 3.70 -8.78
N VAL A 181 2.10 4.85 -9.26
CA VAL A 181 1.31 6.09 -9.34
C VAL A 181 1.26 6.52 -10.80
N SER A 182 0.09 6.96 -11.27
CA SER A 182 -0.03 7.50 -12.63
C SER A 182 0.94 8.68 -12.82
N LEU A 183 1.68 8.66 -13.94
CA LEU A 183 2.64 9.72 -14.27
C LEU A 183 1.97 11.10 -14.37
N SER A 184 0.74 11.14 -14.92
CA SER A 184 -0.02 12.39 -15.07
C SER A 184 -0.54 12.89 -13.72
N HIS A 185 -0.92 11.99 -12.82
CA HIS A 185 -1.34 12.34 -11.45
C HIS A 185 -0.16 12.85 -10.64
N LEU A 186 0.99 12.18 -10.71
CA LEU A 186 2.23 12.64 -10.09
C LEU A 186 2.65 14.02 -10.61
N LYS A 187 2.56 14.28 -11.92
CA LYS A 187 2.83 15.61 -12.50
C LYS A 187 1.91 16.68 -11.92
N THR A 188 0.64 16.35 -11.73
CA THR A 188 -0.35 17.29 -11.17
C THR A 188 -0.02 17.62 -9.71
N ALA A 189 0.26 16.61 -8.89
CA ALA A 189 0.63 16.78 -7.49
C ALA A 189 1.96 17.57 -7.34
N PHE A 190 2.97 17.20 -8.12
CA PHE A 190 4.25 17.91 -8.21
C PHE A 190 4.08 19.40 -8.53
N ASN A 191 3.32 19.70 -9.59
CA ASN A 191 3.08 21.08 -10.01
C ASN A 191 2.31 21.89 -8.96
N SER A 192 1.49 21.25 -8.14
CA SER A 192 0.81 21.92 -7.01
C SER A 192 1.82 22.27 -5.91
N ARG A 193 2.66 21.31 -5.52
CA ARG A 193 3.65 21.50 -4.46
C ARG A 193 4.77 22.47 -4.83
N ILE A 194 5.31 22.37 -6.04
CA ILE A 194 6.47 23.19 -6.46
C ILE A 194 6.12 24.69 -6.56
N LYS A 195 4.83 25.06 -6.71
CA LYS A 195 4.39 26.46 -6.67
C LYS A 195 4.60 27.13 -5.32
N LEU A 196 4.66 26.34 -4.24
CA LEU A 196 4.95 26.84 -2.89
C LEU A 196 6.45 27.05 -2.66
N SER A 197 7.31 26.55 -3.55
CA SER A 197 8.75 26.72 -3.47
C SER A 197 9.19 28.12 -3.89
N TYR A 198 10.04 28.75 -3.09
CA TYR A 198 10.55 30.08 -3.37
C TYR A 198 11.83 30.01 -4.23
N GLY A 199 11.89 30.80 -5.29
CA GLY A 199 13.11 30.93 -6.12
C GLY A 199 13.30 29.84 -7.17
N ILE A 200 12.31 28.96 -7.38
CA ILE A 200 12.30 28.01 -8.50
C ILE A 200 11.83 28.70 -9.78
N ASP A 201 12.59 28.55 -10.85
CA ASP A 201 12.21 29.05 -12.17
C ASP A 201 11.15 28.13 -12.80
N CYS A 202 9.88 28.44 -12.57
CA CYS A 202 8.76 27.70 -13.14
C CYS A 202 8.47 28.04 -14.62
N SER A 203 9.31 28.86 -15.29
CA SER A 203 9.17 29.10 -16.74
C SER A 203 9.65 27.91 -17.58
N ILE A 204 10.43 27.02 -16.97
CA ILE A 204 10.88 25.75 -17.55
C ILE A 204 10.04 24.58 -16.99
N ASP A 205 9.98 23.45 -17.72
CA ASP A 205 9.26 22.26 -17.23
C ASP A 205 10.09 21.55 -16.13
N CYS A 206 9.97 22.04 -14.89
CA CYS A 206 10.63 21.49 -13.71
C CYS A 206 10.32 20.01 -13.51
N PHE A 207 9.09 19.58 -13.83
CA PHE A 207 8.69 18.18 -13.70
C PHE A 207 9.48 17.28 -14.66
N ASP A 208 9.54 17.64 -15.94
CA ASP A 208 10.31 16.89 -16.94
C ASP A 208 11.81 16.85 -16.59
N ARG A 209 12.33 17.91 -15.97
CA ARG A 209 13.70 17.93 -15.45
C ARG A 209 13.91 16.93 -14.32
N ALA A 210 13.10 17.03 -13.28
CA ALA A 210 13.20 16.21 -12.09
C ALA A 210 13.01 14.73 -12.42
N ILE A 211 12.00 14.38 -13.23
CA ILE A 211 11.70 12.99 -13.53
C ILE A 211 12.83 12.32 -14.33
N LYS A 212 13.36 13.00 -15.36
CA LYS A 212 14.49 12.48 -16.15
C LYS A 212 15.76 12.29 -15.32
N ARG A 213 15.96 13.14 -14.33
CA ARG A 213 17.12 13.04 -13.44
C ARG A 213 16.99 11.87 -12.47
N LEU A 214 15.79 11.68 -11.92
CA LEU A 214 15.51 10.63 -10.95
C LEU A 214 15.31 9.24 -11.57
N GLU A 215 14.99 9.17 -12.86
CA GLU A 215 14.78 7.91 -13.58
C GLU A 215 16.00 6.98 -13.45
N SER A 216 15.73 5.73 -13.12
CA SER A 216 16.72 4.67 -12.85
C SER A 216 17.69 4.96 -11.69
N ALA A 217 17.50 6.04 -10.93
CA ALA A 217 18.31 6.38 -9.76
C ALA A 217 17.51 6.33 -8.44
N VAL A 218 16.32 6.91 -8.44
CA VAL A 218 15.39 6.96 -7.30
C VAL A 218 14.04 6.38 -7.69
N ILE A 219 13.61 6.63 -8.93
CA ILE A 219 12.33 6.19 -9.47
C ILE A 219 12.55 5.30 -10.70
N LYS A 220 11.51 4.57 -11.07
CA LYS A 220 11.40 3.86 -12.33
C LYS A 220 10.03 4.10 -12.96
N THR A 221 10.00 4.22 -14.27
CA THR A 221 8.75 4.31 -15.04
C THR A 221 8.40 2.94 -15.64
N VAL A 222 7.14 2.53 -15.50
CA VAL A 222 6.58 1.30 -16.09
C VAL A 222 5.31 1.61 -16.89
N VAL A 223 4.90 0.69 -17.75
CA VAL A 223 3.63 0.78 -18.48
C VAL A 223 2.68 -0.28 -17.95
N ILE A 224 1.50 0.13 -17.48
CA ILE A 224 0.43 -0.74 -16.96
C ILE A 224 -0.84 -0.36 -17.74
N ASP A 225 -1.47 -1.34 -18.38
CA ASP A 225 -2.70 -1.14 -19.18
C ASP A 225 -2.60 -0.01 -20.22
N GLY A 226 -1.41 0.17 -20.80
CA GLY A 226 -1.12 1.22 -21.80
C GLY A 226 -0.81 2.60 -21.22
N GLU A 227 -0.97 2.81 -19.91
CA GLU A 227 -0.68 4.05 -19.20
C GLU A 227 0.70 4.02 -18.53
N ARG A 228 1.33 5.19 -18.40
CA ARG A 228 2.64 5.31 -17.73
C ARG A 228 2.46 5.49 -16.23
N HIS A 229 3.11 4.63 -15.46
CA HIS A 229 3.15 4.70 -14.01
C HIS A 229 4.59 4.86 -13.51
N VAL A 230 4.74 5.49 -12.35
CA VAL A 230 6.01 5.72 -11.68
C VAL A 230 6.01 4.98 -10.34
N ALA A 231 7.15 4.38 -10.01
CA ALA A 231 7.39 3.71 -8.74
C ALA A 231 8.76 4.10 -8.19
N MET A 232 8.94 3.98 -6.88
CA MET A 232 10.29 4.00 -6.31
C MET A 232 11.08 2.79 -6.83
N ILE A 233 12.37 2.98 -7.10
CA ILE A 233 13.24 1.90 -7.57
C ILE A 233 13.52 0.87 -6.48
N ASN A 234 13.55 1.32 -5.21
CA ASN A 234 13.85 0.50 -4.04
C ASN A 234 12.98 0.95 -2.84
N PRO A 235 12.38 0.01 -2.06
CA PRO A 235 11.58 0.35 -0.89
C PRO A 235 12.31 1.21 0.15
N SER A 236 13.63 1.06 0.28
CA SER A 236 14.47 1.89 1.16
C SER A 236 14.38 3.40 0.91
N VAL A 237 13.99 3.81 -0.30
CA VAL A 237 13.71 5.22 -0.61
C VAL A 237 12.45 5.68 0.12
N ASN A 238 11.40 4.84 0.17
CA ASN A 238 10.20 5.15 0.93
C ASN A 238 10.50 5.23 2.42
N ASP A 239 11.33 4.33 2.96
CA ASP A 239 11.73 4.36 4.37
C ASP A 239 12.46 5.67 4.71
N TYR A 240 13.34 6.13 3.83
CA TYR A 240 13.99 7.45 3.97
C TYR A 240 12.98 8.60 3.90
N CYS A 241 12.08 8.61 2.91
CA CYS A 241 11.05 9.66 2.78
C CYS A 241 10.14 9.70 4.01
N ALA A 242 9.73 8.55 4.53
CA ALA A 242 8.92 8.45 5.75
C ALA A 242 9.64 9.08 6.95
N ALA A 243 10.89 8.68 7.20
CA ALA A 243 11.69 9.21 8.30
C ALA A 243 11.97 10.73 8.14
N PHE A 244 12.28 11.18 6.93
CA PHE A 244 12.52 12.59 6.63
C PHE A 244 11.26 13.43 6.87
N LEU A 245 10.11 13.00 6.37
CA LEU A 245 8.84 13.73 6.52
C LEU A 245 8.33 13.70 7.97
N ALA A 246 8.56 12.61 8.70
CA ALA A 246 8.29 12.56 10.14
C ALA A 246 9.08 13.62 10.92
N GLY A 247 10.34 13.86 10.55
CA GLY A 247 11.21 14.87 11.18
C GLY A 247 11.09 16.29 10.60
N ASN A 248 10.49 16.46 9.41
CA ASN A 248 10.39 17.73 8.71
C ASN A 248 8.93 18.17 8.54
N THR A 249 8.43 18.87 9.56
CA THR A 249 7.04 19.36 9.62
C THR A 249 6.74 20.41 8.56
N LEU A 250 7.73 21.20 8.11
CA LEU A 250 7.54 22.20 7.06
C LEU A 250 7.22 21.54 5.72
N GLU A 251 7.96 20.50 5.35
CA GLU A 251 7.68 19.76 4.11
C GLU A 251 6.35 19.02 4.20
N SER A 252 6.08 18.33 5.31
CA SER A 252 4.80 17.62 5.52
C SER A 252 3.60 18.57 5.46
N THR A 253 3.71 19.75 6.09
CA THR A 253 2.72 20.82 6.01
C THR A 253 2.52 21.28 4.57
N ALA A 254 3.59 21.56 3.84
CA ALA A 254 3.51 22.00 2.45
C ALA A 254 2.88 20.94 1.53
N ILE A 255 3.08 19.64 1.80
CA ILE A 255 2.39 18.56 1.07
C ILE A 255 0.89 18.58 1.37
N VAL A 256 0.48 18.72 2.62
CA VAL A 256 -0.95 18.84 3.01
C VAL A 256 -1.58 20.09 2.37
N GLU A 257 -0.92 21.23 2.42
CA GLU A 257 -1.39 22.49 1.84
C GLU A 257 -1.56 22.41 0.32
N SER A 258 -0.71 21.64 -0.36
CA SER A 258 -0.73 21.51 -1.84
C SER A 258 -1.38 20.23 -2.36
N ALA A 259 -1.87 19.35 -1.48
CA ALA A 259 -2.47 18.06 -1.86
C ALA A 259 -3.58 18.23 -2.89
N ILE A 260 -3.53 17.40 -3.94
CA ILE A 260 -4.57 17.29 -4.98
C ILE A 260 -5.29 15.96 -4.89
N TYR A 261 -4.61 14.93 -4.36
CA TYR A 261 -5.19 13.61 -4.17
C TYR A 261 -5.33 13.28 -2.69
N ALA A 262 -6.45 12.66 -2.31
CA ALA A 262 -6.75 12.33 -0.91
C ALA A 262 -5.79 11.27 -0.34
N ASP A 263 -5.26 10.39 -1.19
CA ASP A 263 -4.18 9.44 -0.87
C ASP A 263 -2.95 10.12 -0.24
N GLN A 264 -2.65 11.35 -0.68
CA GLN A 264 -1.53 12.15 -0.18
C GLN A 264 -1.69 12.47 1.29
N LEU A 265 -2.90 12.84 1.70
CA LEU A 265 -3.18 13.17 3.09
C LEU A 265 -3.02 11.94 3.98
N GLU A 266 -3.65 10.82 3.60
CA GLU A 266 -3.59 9.60 4.41
C GLU A 266 -2.15 9.15 4.66
N THR A 267 -1.29 9.16 3.63
CA THR A 267 0.10 8.72 3.77
C THR A 267 0.93 9.68 4.61
N ILE A 268 0.72 10.99 4.48
CA ILE A 268 1.45 11.97 5.29
C ILE A 268 1.06 11.87 6.76
N PHE A 269 -0.22 11.70 7.08
CA PHE A 269 -0.64 11.54 8.47
C PHE A 269 -0.14 10.23 9.12
N LYS A 270 0.19 9.19 8.32
CA LYS A 270 0.80 7.95 8.84
C LYS A 270 2.21 8.19 9.39
N VAL A 271 2.89 9.24 8.92
CA VAL A 271 4.28 9.53 9.29
C VAL A 271 4.45 10.81 10.10
N ASN A 272 3.54 11.77 9.97
CA ASN A 272 3.63 13.06 10.66
C ASN A 272 2.25 13.56 11.13
N THR A 273 2.06 13.60 12.44
CA THR A 273 0.87 14.12 13.11
C THR A 273 1.18 15.36 13.96
N ASP A 274 2.21 16.12 13.61
CA ASP A 274 2.54 17.37 14.30
C ASP A 274 1.39 18.38 14.22
N ARG A 275 1.30 19.27 15.21
CA ARG A 275 0.22 20.26 15.30
C ARG A 275 0.13 21.15 14.06
N SER A 276 1.26 21.55 13.48
CA SER A 276 1.28 22.37 12.26
C SER A 276 0.67 21.66 11.05
N VAL A 277 0.89 20.35 10.93
CA VAL A 277 0.33 19.51 9.86
C VAL A 277 -1.19 19.33 10.05
N ILE A 278 -1.63 19.13 11.30
CA ILE A 278 -3.06 19.10 11.66
C ILE A 278 -3.73 20.44 11.34
N ASP A 279 -3.09 21.57 11.69
CA ASP A 279 -3.64 22.90 11.46
C ASP A 279 -3.75 23.22 9.95
N ALA A 280 -2.81 22.75 9.13
CA ALA A 280 -2.90 22.84 7.68
C ALA A 280 -4.08 22.04 7.11
N PHE A 281 -4.28 20.81 7.60
CA PHE A 281 -5.44 20.00 7.22
C PHE A 281 -6.75 20.65 7.66
N LYS A 282 -6.82 21.15 8.90
CA LYS A 282 -7.96 21.92 9.44
C LYS A 282 -8.30 23.11 8.56
N PHE A 283 -7.30 23.89 8.14
CA PHE A 283 -7.53 25.05 7.28
C PHE A 283 -8.14 24.67 5.94
N ARG A 284 -7.68 23.57 5.34
CA ARG A 284 -8.26 23.04 4.09
C ARG A 284 -9.67 22.47 4.31
N ALA A 285 -9.89 21.79 5.43
CA ALA A 285 -11.19 21.23 5.78
C ALA A 285 -12.25 22.33 5.94
N ILE A 286 -11.92 23.41 6.65
CA ILE A 286 -12.82 24.57 6.85
C ILE A 286 -13.18 25.24 5.51
N LYS A 287 -12.31 25.15 4.50
CA LYS A 287 -12.58 25.67 3.14
C LYS A 287 -13.36 24.70 2.25
N GLY A 288 -13.65 23.49 2.70
CA GLY A 288 -14.25 22.42 1.88
C GLY A 288 -13.28 21.82 0.85
N GLU A 289 -11.98 22.09 0.96
CA GLU A 289 -10.98 21.66 -0.03
C GLU A 289 -10.58 20.18 0.13
N VAL A 290 -10.86 19.55 1.27
CA VAL A 290 -10.48 18.15 1.54
C VAL A 290 -11.45 17.13 0.93
N LEU A 291 -12.74 17.48 0.83
CA LEU A 291 -13.76 16.62 0.23
C LEU A 291 -13.78 16.70 -1.30
N THR A 292 -13.17 17.73 -1.88
CA THR A 292 -13.06 17.94 -3.34
C THR A 292 -11.77 17.39 -3.95
N LEU A 293 -10.93 16.75 -3.14
CA LEU A 293 -9.71 16.10 -3.60
C LEU A 293 -10.03 14.99 -4.59
N LYS A 294 -9.09 14.72 -5.49
CA LYS A 294 -9.17 13.56 -6.38
C LYS A 294 -8.74 12.30 -5.62
N VAL A 295 -9.07 11.14 -6.15
CA VAL A 295 -8.51 9.87 -5.70
C VAL A 295 -7.71 9.29 -6.87
N ASP A 296 -6.45 8.97 -6.62
CA ASP A 296 -5.63 8.30 -7.62
C ASP A 296 -6.13 6.86 -7.73
N CYS A 297 -6.36 6.36 -8.94
CA CYS A 297 -7.13 5.14 -9.25
C CYS A 297 -7.11 4.05 -8.15
N PRO A 298 -8.25 3.67 -7.57
CA PRO A 298 -8.34 2.50 -6.71
C PRO A 298 -8.19 1.25 -7.58
N GLY A 299 -7.43 0.25 -7.13
CA GLY A 299 -7.62 -1.11 -7.66
C GLY A 299 -9.12 -1.42 -7.63
N SER A 300 -9.65 -2.00 -8.72
CA SER A 300 -11.03 -1.90 -9.22
C SER A 300 -12.18 -2.29 -8.29
N TRP A 301 -11.94 -2.62 -7.03
CA TRP A 301 -12.92 -3.21 -6.10
C TRP A 301 -13.45 -2.25 -5.04
N LEU A 302 -12.66 -1.27 -4.58
CA LEU A 302 -13.05 -0.46 -3.41
C LEU A 302 -13.70 0.90 -3.75
N ARG A 303 -13.57 1.40 -4.98
CA ARG A 303 -14.09 2.73 -5.42
C ARG A 303 -14.01 3.80 -4.31
N LEU A 304 -12.84 3.90 -3.67
CA LEU A 304 -12.66 4.78 -2.52
C LEU A 304 -12.91 6.24 -2.94
N CYS A 305 -13.71 6.95 -2.15
CA CYS A 305 -14.00 8.36 -2.32
C CYS A 305 -13.12 9.21 -1.38
N PRO A 306 -12.98 10.53 -1.61
CA PRO A 306 -12.15 11.40 -0.77
C PRO A 306 -12.49 11.31 0.73
N GLU A 307 -13.77 11.14 1.04
CA GLU A 307 -14.32 10.98 2.38
C GLU A 307 -13.67 9.82 3.14
N HIS A 308 -13.39 8.71 2.45
CA HIS A 308 -12.73 7.56 3.06
C HIS A 308 -11.32 7.90 3.57
N TYR A 309 -10.54 8.60 2.75
CA TYR A 309 -9.18 9.03 3.11
C TYR A 309 -9.21 10.10 4.21
N VAL A 310 -10.17 11.02 4.14
CA VAL A 310 -10.41 12.02 5.19
C VAL A 310 -10.72 11.34 6.53
N CYS A 311 -11.63 10.36 6.55
CA CYS A 311 -11.91 9.57 7.75
C CYS A 311 -10.67 8.77 8.22
N SER A 312 -9.84 8.26 7.31
CA SER A 312 -8.57 7.61 7.67
C SER A 312 -7.61 8.58 8.37
N VAL A 313 -7.48 9.81 7.86
CA VAL A 313 -6.71 10.89 8.51
C VAL A 313 -7.27 11.21 9.89
N LEU A 314 -8.58 11.41 10.00
CA LEU A 314 -9.23 11.70 11.28
C LEU A 314 -8.95 10.61 12.32
N ARG A 315 -9.02 9.32 11.95
CA ARG A 315 -8.68 8.19 12.83
C ARG A 315 -7.25 8.26 13.37
N GLN A 316 -6.31 8.76 12.58
CA GLN A 316 -4.91 8.87 12.99
C GLN A 316 -4.69 10.03 13.98
N ILE A 317 -5.44 11.13 13.85
CA ILE A 317 -5.24 12.32 14.68
C ILE A 317 -6.22 12.45 15.85
N ILE A 318 -7.27 11.63 15.91
CA ILE A 318 -8.40 11.79 16.85
C ILE A 318 -8.02 11.94 18.33
N GLY A 319 -6.87 11.40 18.77
CA GLY A 319 -6.39 11.50 20.17
C GLY A 319 -5.41 12.62 20.42
N LEU A 320 -5.06 13.38 19.38
CA LEU A 320 -4.22 14.56 19.44
C LEU A 320 -5.07 15.85 19.37
N LEU A 321 -6.37 15.70 19.13
CA LEU A 321 -7.32 16.79 19.03
C LEU A 321 -7.56 17.45 20.38
N ILE A 322 -7.77 18.76 20.34
CA ILE A 322 -8.16 19.58 21.49
C ILE A 322 -9.58 20.14 21.29
N ASP A 323 -10.16 20.73 22.33
CA ASP A 323 -11.54 21.21 22.31
C ASP A 323 -11.86 22.16 21.13
N SER A 324 -10.91 23.00 20.73
CA SER A 324 -11.07 23.93 19.60
C SER A 324 -11.05 23.28 18.21
N ASP A 325 -10.83 21.96 18.13
CA ASP A 325 -10.87 21.19 16.89
C ASP A 325 -12.22 20.53 16.64
N PHE A 326 -13.02 20.28 17.67
CA PHE A 326 -14.24 19.52 17.49
C PHE A 326 -15.31 20.27 16.67
N GLU A 327 -15.24 21.60 16.60
CA GLU A 327 -16.13 22.44 15.78
C GLU A 327 -16.00 22.13 14.28
N TRP A 328 -14.78 22.21 13.75
CA TRP A 328 -14.56 22.01 12.33
C TRP A 328 -14.73 20.54 11.94
N ILE A 329 -14.41 19.61 12.84
CA ILE A 329 -14.63 18.18 12.58
C ILE A 329 -16.13 17.86 12.56
N GLY A 330 -16.90 18.37 13.54
CA GLY A 330 -18.35 18.20 13.54
C GLY A 330 -18.99 18.76 12.26
N SER A 331 -18.54 19.94 11.82
CA SER A 331 -18.96 20.56 10.57
C SER A 331 -18.61 19.69 9.35
N LEU A 332 -17.37 19.19 9.30
CA LEU A 332 -16.89 18.31 8.22
C LEU A 332 -17.69 17.00 8.15
N LEU A 333 -17.96 16.36 9.29
CA LEU A 333 -18.75 15.13 9.33
C LEU A 333 -20.21 15.36 8.95
N SER A 334 -20.78 16.51 9.34
CA SER A 334 -22.13 16.89 8.87
C SER A 334 -22.14 17.05 7.35
N GLU A 335 -21.16 17.75 6.78
CA GLU A 335 -21.06 17.92 5.31
C GLU A 335 -20.95 16.57 4.58
N MET A 336 -20.19 15.62 5.13
CA MET A 336 -20.08 14.27 4.58
C MET A 336 -21.41 13.50 4.66
N LEU A 337 -22.14 13.61 5.78
CA LEU A 337 -23.45 12.99 5.93
C LEU A 337 -24.53 13.69 5.09
N ASP A 338 -24.43 14.99 4.86
CA ASP A 338 -25.35 15.75 4.00
C ASP A 338 -25.11 15.49 2.51
N SER A 339 -23.99 14.86 2.16
CA SER A 339 -23.68 14.49 0.77
C SER A 339 -24.63 13.39 0.25
N GLU A 340 -24.87 13.39 -1.06
CA GLU A 340 -25.63 12.33 -1.75
C GLU A 340 -24.82 11.02 -1.94
N ASN A 341 -23.56 10.99 -1.48
CA ASN A 341 -22.65 9.88 -1.68
C ASN A 341 -22.74 8.88 -0.54
N THR A 342 -23.34 7.70 -0.78
CA THR A 342 -23.45 6.65 0.25
C THR A 342 -22.10 6.18 0.80
N LYS A 343 -21.02 6.27 0.01
CA LYS A 343 -19.65 5.96 0.47
C LYS A 343 -19.12 6.95 1.51
N ALA A 344 -19.60 8.19 1.49
CA ALA A 344 -19.33 9.15 2.55
C ALA A 344 -19.94 8.68 3.87
N TRP A 345 -21.20 8.22 3.82
CA TRP A 345 -21.91 7.73 5.01
C TRP A 345 -21.25 6.48 5.60
N GLU A 346 -20.83 5.54 4.74
CA GLU A 346 -20.04 4.37 5.14
C GLU A 346 -18.74 4.79 5.83
N SER A 347 -18.03 5.77 5.28
CA SER A 347 -16.77 6.27 5.83
C SER A 347 -16.95 6.93 7.20
N VAL A 348 -18.01 7.73 7.37
CA VAL A 348 -18.35 8.36 8.65
C VAL A 348 -18.75 7.30 9.68
N SER A 349 -19.57 6.32 9.29
CA SER A 349 -19.94 5.21 10.18
C SER A 349 -18.70 4.46 10.69
N LEU A 350 -17.80 4.07 9.79
CA LEU A 350 -16.54 3.40 10.13
C LEU A 350 -15.56 4.24 10.95
N LEU A 351 -15.66 5.58 10.89
CA LEU A 351 -14.88 6.47 11.75
C LEU A 351 -15.44 6.48 13.19
N LEU A 352 -16.76 6.45 13.33
CA LEU A 352 -17.42 6.50 14.63
C LEU A 352 -17.32 5.17 15.38
N VAL A 353 -17.47 4.04 14.67
CA VAL A 353 -17.34 2.68 15.23
C VAL A 353 -15.95 2.49 15.86
N GLY A 354 -15.90 2.08 17.12
CA GLY A 354 -14.66 1.71 17.81
C GLY A 354 -13.74 2.91 18.09
N SER A 355 -14.22 4.14 17.88
CA SER A 355 -13.43 5.34 18.16
C SER A 355 -13.08 5.46 19.64
N GLY A 356 -13.85 4.84 20.55
CA GLY A 356 -13.47 4.50 21.94
C GLY A 356 -12.98 5.64 22.83
N ARG A 357 -12.97 6.88 22.33
CA ARG A 357 -12.36 8.05 22.94
C ARG A 357 -13.48 8.96 23.40
N GLY A 358 -13.89 8.80 24.65
CA GLY A 358 -14.98 9.58 25.24
C GLY A 358 -14.84 11.10 25.02
N ALA A 359 -13.63 11.65 25.02
CA ALA A 359 -13.38 13.08 24.76
C ALA A 359 -13.91 13.55 23.39
N PHE A 360 -13.82 12.72 22.36
CA PHE A 360 -14.32 13.02 21.01
C PHE A 360 -15.85 13.17 21.00
N TYR A 361 -16.54 12.32 21.74
CA TYR A 361 -17.99 12.34 21.90
C TYR A 361 -18.50 13.40 22.88
N ASN A 362 -17.63 14.06 23.65
CA ASN A 362 -18.04 15.02 24.68
C ASN A 362 -18.25 16.45 24.14
N SER A 363 -18.04 16.65 22.83
CA SER A 363 -18.17 17.97 22.21
C SER A 363 -19.62 18.26 21.77
N PRO A 364 -20.13 19.50 22.00
CA PRO A 364 -21.49 19.89 21.59
C PRO A 364 -21.74 19.74 20.09
N TYR A 365 -20.70 19.80 19.26
CA TYR A 365 -20.82 19.65 17.81
C TYR A 365 -21.20 18.22 17.37
N TYR A 366 -20.82 17.20 18.14
CA TYR A 366 -21.29 15.83 17.90
C TYR A 366 -22.72 15.63 18.39
N ALA A 367 -23.15 16.38 19.41
CA ALA A 367 -24.54 16.36 19.84
C ALA A 367 -25.47 16.85 18.72
N GLU A 368 -25.06 17.86 17.95
CA GLU A 368 -25.81 18.35 16.78
C GLU A 368 -25.91 17.29 15.67
N LEU A 369 -24.80 16.61 15.33
CA LEU A 369 -24.77 15.48 14.41
C LEU A 369 -25.80 14.41 14.81
N LEU A 370 -25.83 14.07 16.10
CA LEU A 370 -26.73 13.07 16.65
C LEU A 370 -28.17 13.56 16.80
N CYS A 371 -28.42 14.87 16.81
CA CYS A 371 -29.77 15.44 16.93
C CYS A 371 -30.51 15.53 15.58
N SER A 372 -29.78 15.58 14.45
CA SER A 372 -30.35 15.61 13.10
C SER A 372 -30.88 14.24 12.69
N PHE A 373 -32.19 14.16 12.45
CA PHE A 373 -32.82 12.91 11.98
C PHE A 373 -32.27 12.46 10.62
N LEU A 374 -31.97 13.41 9.73
CA LEU A 374 -31.42 13.12 8.41
C LEU A 374 -30.03 12.47 8.53
N ASN A 375 -29.15 13.07 9.34
CA ASN A 375 -27.79 12.58 9.55
C ASN A 375 -27.78 11.19 10.19
N LEU A 376 -28.67 10.95 11.18
CA LEU A 376 -28.86 9.63 11.77
C LEU A 376 -29.34 8.58 10.76
N SER A 377 -30.22 8.97 9.83
CA SER A 377 -30.73 8.07 8.79
C SER A 377 -29.62 7.72 7.79
N HIS A 378 -28.88 8.71 7.30
CA HIS A 378 -27.73 8.49 6.41
C HIS A 378 -26.65 7.64 7.10
N LEU A 379 -26.37 7.91 8.38
CA LEU A 379 -25.45 7.11 9.17
C LEU A 379 -25.91 5.66 9.28
N ALA A 380 -27.19 5.40 9.56
CA ALA A 380 -27.74 4.04 9.61
C ALA A 380 -27.61 3.33 8.26
N ILE A 381 -27.95 3.99 7.15
CA ILE A 381 -27.80 3.45 5.79
C ILE A 381 -26.33 3.12 5.48
N GLY A 382 -25.40 3.99 5.87
CA GLY A 382 -23.95 3.76 5.69
C GLY A 382 -23.36 2.67 6.59
N THR A 383 -24.10 2.20 7.59
CA THR A 383 -23.57 1.23 8.56
C THR A 383 -23.77 -0.20 8.07
N SER A 384 -22.73 -1.03 8.20
CA SER A 384 -22.80 -2.47 7.94
C SER A 384 -23.39 -3.21 9.14
N TYR A 385 -24.08 -4.33 8.88
CA TYR A 385 -24.58 -5.21 9.92
C TYR A 385 -23.48 -5.70 10.88
N LEU A 386 -22.23 -5.78 10.41
CA LEU A 386 -21.06 -6.18 11.21
C LEU A 386 -20.67 -5.16 12.28
N THR A 387 -20.97 -3.89 12.07
CA THR A 387 -20.55 -2.78 12.93
C THR A 387 -21.73 -2.03 13.56
N ALA A 388 -22.96 -2.42 13.23
CA ALA A 388 -24.18 -1.73 13.65
C ALA A 388 -24.37 -1.74 15.16
N TYR A 389 -24.12 -2.88 15.81
CA TYR A 389 -24.21 -2.99 17.26
C TYR A 389 -23.15 -2.15 17.98
N ASP A 390 -21.89 -2.20 17.50
CA ASP A 390 -20.80 -1.39 18.05
C ASP A 390 -21.08 0.11 17.92
N LEU A 391 -21.59 0.54 16.77
CA LEU A 391 -22.00 1.94 16.56
C LEU A 391 -23.11 2.34 17.53
N LEU A 392 -24.14 1.49 17.70
CA LEU A 392 -25.21 1.74 18.65
C LEU A 392 -24.67 1.90 20.08
N GLU A 393 -23.79 1.00 20.51
CA GLU A 393 -23.21 1.05 21.85
C GLU A 393 -22.36 2.31 22.08
N ASP A 394 -21.50 2.67 21.11
CA ASP A 394 -20.66 3.86 21.20
C ASP A 394 -21.49 5.15 21.24
N LEU A 395 -22.57 5.23 20.45
CA LEU A 395 -23.49 6.36 20.46
C LEU A 395 -24.36 6.43 21.73
N GLU A 396 -24.77 5.30 22.29
CA GLU A 396 -25.46 5.25 23.58
C GLU A 396 -24.57 5.69 24.74
N ARG A 397 -23.29 5.34 24.71
CA ARG A 397 -22.29 5.84 25.65
C ARG A 397 -22.13 7.36 25.51
N ALA A 398 -22.02 7.87 24.27
CA ALA A 398 -21.94 9.30 24.00
C ALA A 398 -23.15 10.07 24.53
N LYS A 399 -24.37 9.53 24.34
CA LYS A 399 -25.62 10.11 24.86
C LYS A 399 -25.57 10.32 26.37
N LYS A 400 -25.10 9.33 27.14
CA LYS A 400 -25.00 9.42 28.60
C LYS A 400 -24.10 10.57 29.04
N ILE A 401 -23.07 10.88 28.26
CA ILE A 401 -22.10 11.93 28.60
C ILE A 401 -22.59 13.31 28.16
N LEU A 402 -23.21 13.40 26.99
CA LEU A 402 -23.70 14.65 26.41
C LEU A 402 -25.05 15.14 27.01
N ASN A 403 -25.68 14.36 27.90
CA ASN A 403 -27.00 14.63 28.47
C ASN A 403 -28.07 14.92 27.39
N VAL A 404 -27.98 14.23 26.26
CA VAL A 404 -28.89 14.40 25.12
C VAL A 404 -30.25 13.79 25.47
N SER A 405 -31.33 14.50 25.12
CA SER A 405 -32.71 14.05 25.35
C SER A 405 -32.96 12.62 24.88
N ASP A 406 -33.74 11.84 25.66
CA ASP A 406 -34.19 10.49 25.28
C ASP A 406 -34.86 10.42 23.90
N LYS A 407 -35.45 11.53 23.44
CA LYS A 407 -36.06 11.65 22.12
C LYS A 407 -35.08 11.45 20.96
N VAL A 408 -33.79 11.76 21.17
CA VAL A 408 -32.74 11.61 20.14
C VAL A 408 -32.25 10.16 20.06
N SER A 409 -32.07 9.53 21.22
CA SER A 409 -31.77 8.09 21.34
C SER A 409 -32.79 7.24 20.60
N GLY A 410 -34.08 7.53 20.80
CA GLY A 410 -35.15 6.82 20.12
C GLY A 410 -35.09 6.97 18.59
N ARG A 411 -34.63 8.11 18.07
CA ARG A 411 -34.50 8.32 16.62
C ARG A 411 -33.38 7.49 16.01
N LEU A 412 -32.23 7.40 16.67
CA LEU A 412 -31.12 6.56 16.22
C LEU A 412 -31.52 5.09 16.21
N SER A 413 -32.12 4.61 17.32
CA SER A 413 -32.62 3.24 17.41
C SER A 413 -33.64 2.93 16.30
N LEU A 414 -34.55 3.85 16.01
CA LEU A 414 -35.51 3.70 14.91
C LEU A 414 -34.84 3.68 13.53
N ALA A 415 -33.83 4.53 13.31
CA ALA A 415 -33.08 4.58 12.05
C ALA A 415 -32.31 3.27 11.82
N LEU A 416 -31.61 2.75 12.84
CA LEU A 416 -30.91 1.47 12.74
C LEU A 416 -31.87 0.29 12.58
N LYS A 417 -33.01 0.28 13.29
CA LYS A 417 -34.06 -0.73 13.11
C LYS A 417 -34.64 -0.74 11.70
N ALA A 418 -34.75 0.41 11.05
CA ALA A 418 -35.24 0.49 9.68
C ALA A 418 -34.34 -0.26 8.68
N GLU A 419 -33.05 -0.45 9.01
CA GLU A 419 -32.07 -1.14 8.18
C GLU A 419 -32.00 -2.67 8.44
N ALA A 420 -32.67 -3.17 9.48
CA ALA A 420 -32.58 -4.58 9.88
C ALA A 420 -32.94 -5.56 8.75
N ASN A 421 -33.95 -5.24 7.94
CA ASN A 421 -34.34 -6.07 6.80
C ASN A 421 -33.29 -6.07 5.67
N ARG A 422 -32.64 -4.92 5.42
CA ARG A 422 -31.55 -4.84 4.43
C ARG A 422 -30.36 -5.66 4.91
N TRP A 423 -29.97 -5.50 6.18
CA TRP A 423 -28.89 -6.24 6.81
C TRP A 423 -29.14 -7.74 6.86
N LEU A 424 -30.40 -8.18 7.08
CA LEU A 424 -30.76 -9.58 6.99
C LEU A 424 -30.46 -10.14 5.58
N LYS A 425 -30.83 -9.39 4.53
CA LYS A 425 -30.53 -9.79 3.15
C LYS A 425 -29.03 -9.87 2.90
N GLU A 426 -28.26 -8.87 3.33
CA GLU A 426 -26.79 -8.86 3.22
C GLU A 426 -26.15 -10.05 3.95
N TYR A 427 -26.57 -10.32 5.20
CA TYR A 427 -26.08 -11.45 5.99
C TYR A 427 -26.37 -12.81 5.33
N VAL A 428 -27.55 -12.96 4.73
CA VAL A 428 -27.93 -14.17 4.00
C VAL A 428 -27.10 -14.32 2.74
N ILE A 429 -26.86 -13.24 1.99
CA ILE A 429 -25.97 -13.27 0.81
C ILE A 429 -24.58 -13.74 1.20
N ASP A 430 -23.99 -13.15 2.24
CA ASP A 430 -22.65 -13.55 2.73
C ASP A 430 -22.63 -15.03 3.17
N SER A 431 -23.70 -15.51 3.78
CA SER A 431 -23.85 -16.92 4.17
C SER A 431 -23.97 -17.86 2.95
N VAL A 432 -24.72 -17.45 1.94
CA VAL A 432 -24.89 -18.18 0.66
C VAL A 432 -23.56 -18.24 -0.09
N GLU A 433 -22.87 -17.11 -0.24
CA GLU A 433 -21.57 -17.03 -0.91
C GLU A 433 -20.48 -17.80 -0.18
N SER A 434 -20.44 -17.72 1.15
CA SER A 434 -19.49 -18.47 1.99
C SER A 434 -19.67 -20.00 1.84
N PHE A 435 -20.92 -20.46 1.74
CA PHE A 435 -21.20 -21.87 1.46
C PHE A 435 -20.95 -22.23 -0.01
N GLY A 436 -21.22 -21.26 -0.90
CA GLY A 436 -21.37 -21.38 -2.33
C GLY A 436 -20.07 -21.40 -3.14
N ASN A 437 -19.22 -20.42 -2.86
CA ASN A 437 -18.07 -20.08 -3.67
C ASN A 437 -16.93 -21.10 -3.50
N GLY A 438 -16.29 -21.46 -4.62
CA GLY A 438 -15.16 -22.39 -4.64
C GLY A 438 -15.52 -23.87 -4.54
N ARG A 439 -16.82 -24.23 -4.54
CA ARG A 439 -17.26 -25.62 -4.68
C ARG A 439 -17.31 -26.07 -6.13
N ASP A 440 -16.89 -27.31 -6.37
CA ASP A 440 -17.05 -27.98 -7.66
C ASP A 440 -18.43 -28.61 -7.77
N TRP A 441 -19.43 -27.74 -8.01
CA TRP A 441 -20.83 -28.12 -8.13
C TRP A 441 -21.08 -29.13 -9.25
N GLU A 442 -20.32 -29.01 -10.35
CA GLU A 442 -20.44 -29.82 -11.55
C GLU A 442 -20.09 -31.27 -11.26
N SER A 443 -19.01 -31.51 -10.52
CA SER A 443 -18.60 -32.86 -10.10
C SER A 443 -19.49 -33.44 -9.00
N GLU A 444 -19.98 -32.60 -8.08
CA GLU A 444 -20.74 -33.05 -6.90
C GLU A 444 -22.14 -33.56 -7.26
N TYR A 445 -22.78 -33.00 -8.30
CA TYR A 445 -24.18 -33.27 -8.65
C TYR A 445 -24.37 -33.86 -10.07
N GLN A 446 -23.36 -34.58 -10.59
CA GLN A 446 -23.50 -35.32 -11.85
C GLN A 446 -24.71 -36.27 -11.83
N PRO A 447 -25.47 -36.34 -12.93
CA PRO A 447 -26.52 -37.34 -13.10
C PRO A 447 -26.00 -38.77 -12.92
N SER A 448 -26.70 -39.54 -12.11
CA SER A 448 -26.42 -40.96 -11.93
C SER A 448 -26.92 -41.78 -13.13
N MET A 449 -26.43 -43.02 -13.27
CA MET A 449 -26.92 -43.99 -14.27
C MET A 449 -28.43 -44.29 -14.15
N PHE A 450 -29.06 -43.91 -13.04
CA PHE A 450 -30.49 -44.10 -12.78
C PHE A 450 -31.36 -42.88 -13.13
N ASP A 451 -30.73 -41.74 -13.46
CA ASP A 451 -31.42 -40.52 -13.90
C ASP A 451 -31.78 -40.66 -15.39
N CYS A 452 -32.71 -41.56 -15.69
CA CYS A 452 -33.20 -41.78 -17.04
C CYS A 452 -34.15 -40.63 -17.44
N TYR A 453 -33.74 -39.86 -18.46
CA TYR A 453 -34.37 -38.65 -19.03
C TYR A 453 -34.07 -37.33 -18.30
N ILE A 454 -32.96 -36.71 -18.69
CA ILE A 454 -32.66 -35.30 -18.44
C ILE A 454 -32.78 -34.56 -19.78
N GLU A 455 -33.78 -33.69 -19.93
CA GLU A 455 -33.96 -32.85 -21.12
C GLU A 455 -33.02 -31.63 -21.12
N ASP A 456 -32.62 -31.16 -19.94
CA ASP A 456 -31.70 -30.04 -19.72
C ASP A 456 -30.82 -30.30 -18.48
N TRP A 457 -29.52 -30.55 -18.73
CA TRP A 457 -28.54 -30.87 -17.70
C TRP A 457 -28.31 -29.72 -16.72
N GLU A 458 -28.24 -28.50 -17.24
CA GLU A 458 -27.95 -27.32 -16.42
C GLU A 458 -29.09 -27.09 -15.42
N THR A 459 -30.33 -27.13 -15.90
CA THR A 459 -31.52 -27.02 -15.04
C THR A 459 -31.60 -28.14 -14.00
N PHE A 460 -31.20 -29.37 -14.35
CA PHE A 460 -31.16 -30.48 -13.40
C PHE A 460 -30.13 -30.24 -12.28
N VAL A 461 -28.90 -29.87 -12.64
CA VAL A 461 -27.82 -29.63 -11.67
C VAL A 461 -28.14 -28.43 -10.79
N LYS A 462 -28.63 -27.32 -11.36
CA LYS A 462 -29.06 -26.14 -10.59
C LYS A 462 -30.14 -26.47 -9.57
N LYS A 463 -31.14 -27.30 -9.90
CA LYS A 463 -32.15 -27.76 -8.92
C LYS A 463 -31.55 -28.58 -7.78
N LYS A 464 -30.57 -29.44 -8.05
CA LYS A 464 -29.88 -30.21 -7.00
C LYS A 464 -29.06 -29.32 -6.07
N ILE A 465 -28.35 -28.33 -6.62
CA ILE A 465 -27.62 -27.32 -5.84
C ILE A 465 -28.59 -26.53 -4.97
N HIS A 466 -29.72 -26.09 -5.54
CA HIS A 466 -30.77 -25.35 -4.82
C HIS A 466 -31.30 -26.11 -3.61
N ASP A 467 -31.70 -27.37 -3.79
CA ASP A 467 -32.18 -28.24 -2.70
C ASP A 467 -31.10 -28.46 -1.63
N ALA A 468 -29.83 -28.63 -2.05
CA ALA A 468 -28.70 -28.83 -1.14
C ALA A 468 -28.40 -27.57 -0.33
N MET A 469 -28.44 -26.39 -0.95
CA MET A 469 -28.22 -25.11 -0.28
C MET A 469 -29.32 -24.82 0.75
N LEU A 470 -30.60 -24.99 0.39
CA LEU A 470 -31.72 -24.81 1.32
C LEU A 470 -31.65 -25.77 2.53
N LYS A 471 -31.10 -26.97 2.34
CA LYS A 471 -30.91 -27.92 3.43
C LYS A 471 -29.80 -27.52 4.39
N ASN A 472 -28.72 -26.90 3.90
CA ASN A 472 -27.57 -26.50 4.72
C ASN A 472 -27.75 -25.12 5.35
N LEU A 473 -28.40 -24.18 4.65
CA LEU A 473 -28.69 -22.83 5.12
C LEU A 473 -30.02 -22.81 5.88
N ASN A 474 -30.05 -23.49 7.02
CA ASN A 474 -31.23 -23.57 7.88
C ASN A 474 -31.65 -22.16 8.38
N PRO A 475 -32.88 -21.67 8.11
CA PRO A 475 -33.35 -20.36 8.53
C PRO A 475 -33.22 -20.09 10.03
N TYR A 476 -33.37 -21.13 10.88
CA TYR A 476 -33.20 -20.97 12.33
C TYR A 476 -31.74 -20.63 12.70
N SER A 477 -30.78 -21.29 12.06
CA SER A 477 -29.35 -21.05 12.31
C SER A 477 -28.92 -19.68 11.81
N ILE A 478 -29.47 -19.25 10.66
CA ILE A 478 -29.28 -17.90 10.11
C ILE A 478 -29.84 -16.84 11.05
N LEU A 479 -31.10 -16.99 11.49
CA LEU A 479 -31.73 -16.05 12.42
C LEU A 479 -30.93 -15.95 13.73
N TYR A 480 -30.54 -17.10 14.30
CA TYR A 480 -29.75 -17.11 15.53
C TYR A 480 -28.40 -16.40 15.37
N GLY A 481 -27.66 -16.67 14.29
CA GLY A 481 -26.38 -16.01 14.02
C GLY A 481 -26.52 -14.51 13.74
N PHE A 482 -27.59 -14.12 13.04
CA PHE A 482 -27.91 -12.72 12.77
C PHE A 482 -28.25 -11.96 14.07
N CYS A 483 -29.09 -12.54 14.94
CA CYS A 483 -29.44 -11.97 16.24
C CYS A 483 -28.25 -11.87 17.19
N ASP A 484 -27.35 -12.87 17.20
CA ASP A 484 -26.14 -12.86 18.03
C ASP A 484 -25.20 -11.70 17.64
N GLY A 485 -25.08 -11.40 16.34
CA GLY A 485 -24.23 -10.31 15.84
C GLY A 485 -24.80 -8.90 16.02
N LEU A 486 -26.11 -8.71 15.80
CA LEU A 486 -26.77 -7.39 15.85
C LEU A 486 -27.39 -7.06 17.21
N GLY A 487 -27.57 -8.07 18.06
CA GLY A 487 -28.29 -7.96 19.33
C GLY A 487 -29.81 -8.07 19.19
N GLU A 488 -30.45 -8.53 20.27
CA GLU A 488 -31.90 -8.76 20.33
C GLU A 488 -32.72 -7.51 20.00
N PHE A 489 -32.25 -6.33 20.43
CA PHE A 489 -32.98 -5.08 20.24
C PHE A 489 -33.14 -4.69 18.76
N LEU A 490 -32.10 -4.85 17.94
CA LEU A 490 -32.16 -4.48 16.51
C LEU A 490 -32.88 -5.54 15.66
N THR A 491 -33.08 -6.73 16.21
CA THR A 491 -33.64 -7.89 15.50
C THR A 491 -35.02 -8.32 16.01
N GLU A 492 -35.61 -7.61 16.98
CA GLU A 492 -36.88 -7.98 17.63
C GLU A 492 -38.07 -8.14 16.67
N ASP A 493 -38.06 -7.39 15.56
CA ASP A 493 -39.12 -7.39 14.56
C ASP A 493 -38.89 -8.42 13.42
N ILE A 494 -37.75 -9.14 13.45
CA ILE A 494 -37.40 -10.13 12.43
C ILE A 494 -38.00 -11.50 12.82
N SER A 495 -38.93 -11.96 11.99
CA SER A 495 -39.59 -13.26 12.15
C SER A 495 -38.87 -14.37 11.38
N LEU A 496 -39.02 -15.61 11.84
CA LEU A 496 -38.47 -16.79 11.16
C LEU A 496 -39.01 -16.93 9.73
N ASP A 497 -40.29 -16.60 9.51
CA ASP A 497 -40.94 -16.66 8.19
C ASP A 497 -40.26 -15.71 7.19
N GLN A 498 -39.92 -14.49 7.63
CA GLN A 498 -39.16 -13.54 6.80
C GLN A 498 -37.77 -14.07 6.46
N VAL A 499 -37.06 -14.68 7.41
CA VAL A 499 -35.75 -15.29 7.14
C VAL A 499 -35.86 -16.43 6.13
N GLU A 500 -36.91 -17.25 6.24
CA GLU A 500 -37.15 -18.34 5.29
C GLU A 500 -37.39 -17.82 3.86
N GLU A 501 -38.14 -16.74 3.70
CA GLU A 501 -38.34 -16.08 2.39
C GLU A 501 -37.02 -15.53 1.83
N VAL A 502 -36.26 -14.77 2.63
CA VAL A 502 -34.99 -14.17 2.19
C VAL A 502 -33.96 -15.24 1.80
N VAL A 503 -33.86 -16.33 2.57
CA VAL A 503 -32.97 -17.46 2.24
C VAL A 503 -33.38 -18.10 0.91
N LYS A 504 -34.68 -18.33 0.68
CA LYS A 504 -35.16 -18.89 -0.60
C LYS A 504 -34.84 -17.99 -1.77
N ASP A 505 -35.04 -16.69 -1.63
CA ASP A 505 -34.79 -15.71 -2.69
C ASP A 505 -33.29 -15.63 -3.01
N CYS A 506 -32.43 -15.44 -2.01
CA CYS A 506 -30.99 -15.32 -2.20
C CYS A 506 -30.34 -16.60 -2.73
N VAL A 507 -30.76 -17.79 -2.25
CA VAL A 507 -30.29 -19.07 -2.80
C VAL A 507 -30.72 -19.22 -4.26
N SER A 508 -31.94 -18.81 -4.60
CA SER A 508 -32.42 -18.87 -5.98
C SER A 508 -31.61 -17.93 -6.88
N GLU A 509 -31.41 -16.67 -6.48
CA GLU A 509 -30.57 -15.70 -7.21
C GLU A 509 -29.16 -16.28 -7.44
N PHE A 510 -28.49 -16.75 -6.38
CA PHE A 510 -27.15 -17.33 -6.47
C PHE A 510 -27.07 -18.53 -7.43
N VAL A 511 -27.98 -19.49 -7.29
CA VAL A 511 -27.94 -20.73 -8.09
C VAL A 511 -28.21 -20.46 -9.56
N TRP A 512 -29.12 -19.55 -9.88
CA TRP A 512 -29.44 -19.26 -11.27
C TRP A 512 -28.37 -18.40 -11.95
N ASP A 513 -27.60 -17.62 -11.19
CA ASP A 513 -26.43 -16.89 -11.66
C ASP A 513 -25.16 -17.75 -11.84
N LEU A 514 -25.16 -19.01 -11.34
CA LEU A 514 -24.04 -19.93 -11.59
C LEU A 514 -23.86 -20.19 -13.09
N ASN A 515 -22.65 -19.96 -13.59
CA ASN A 515 -22.24 -20.37 -14.93
C ASN A 515 -21.64 -21.78 -14.86
N LEU A 516 -22.43 -22.79 -15.24
CA LEU A 516 -22.01 -24.19 -15.23
C LEU A 516 -21.59 -24.62 -16.63
N GLU A 517 -20.39 -25.19 -16.76
CA GLU A 517 -19.87 -25.74 -18.02
C GLU A 517 -19.92 -27.27 -17.99
N TYR A 518 -20.57 -27.87 -18.97
CA TYR A 518 -20.57 -29.34 -19.10
C TYR A 518 -19.20 -29.81 -19.61
N LYS A 519 -18.38 -30.40 -18.73
CA LYS A 519 -17.14 -31.09 -19.11
C LYS A 519 -17.41 -32.59 -19.28
N ASP A 520 -17.43 -33.07 -20.52
CA ASP A 520 -17.30 -34.50 -20.81
C ASP A 520 -15.83 -34.87 -20.59
N ASP A 521 -15.49 -35.45 -19.44
CA ASP A 521 -14.14 -35.85 -19.02
C ASP A 521 -13.50 -36.95 -19.90
N ARG A 522 -13.86 -37.05 -21.17
CA ARG A 522 -13.36 -38.06 -22.09
C ARG A 522 -12.34 -37.58 -23.11
N GLU A 523 -12.20 -36.29 -23.37
CA GLU A 523 -11.13 -35.78 -24.25
C GLU A 523 -10.60 -34.44 -23.71
N ASP A 524 -9.28 -34.24 -23.82
CA ASP A 524 -8.53 -33.00 -23.54
C ASP A 524 -8.00 -32.75 -22.11
N ARG A 525 -6.99 -33.54 -21.72
CA ARG A 525 -5.92 -33.03 -20.85
C ARG A 525 -4.99 -32.11 -21.64
N VAL A 526 -5.29 -30.82 -21.67
CA VAL A 526 -4.33 -29.78 -22.08
C VAL A 526 -3.36 -29.52 -20.93
N VAL A 527 -2.07 -29.39 -21.28
CA VAL A 527 -0.92 -29.26 -20.38
C VAL A 527 -1.07 -28.07 -19.42
N ASP A 528 -0.93 -28.39 -18.14
CA ASP A 528 -1.23 -27.57 -16.97
C ASP A 528 -0.10 -26.56 -16.64
N THR A 529 -0.50 -25.33 -16.33
CA THR A 529 0.31 -24.24 -15.74
C THR A 529 1.02 -24.59 -14.42
N ALA A 530 0.71 -25.75 -13.82
CA ALA A 530 1.33 -26.25 -12.59
C ALA A 530 2.81 -26.67 -12.71
N ASP A 531 3.35 -26.86 -13.92
CA ASP A 531 4.76 -27.25 -14.12
C ASP A 531 5.72 -26.05 -13.99
N ASP A 532 5.27 -24.83 -14.30
CA ASP A 532 6.11 -23.62 -14.24
C ASP A 532 6.41 -23.23 -12.78
N TYR A 533 5.39 -23.27 -11.92
CA TYR A 533 5.54 -23.00 -10.48
C TYR A 533 6.45 -24.00 -9.76
N ARG A 534 6.43 -25.28 -10.17
CA ARG A 534 7.31 -26.31 -9.60
C ARG A 534 8.77 -26.07 -9.97
N TYR A 535 9.01 -25.60 -11.20
CA TYR A 535 10.35 -25.26 -11.67
C TYR A 535 10.91 -24.03 -10.93
N GLU A 536 10.12 -22.96 -10.79
CA GLU A 536 10.52 -21.76 -10.04
C GLU A 536 10.80 -22.08 -8.56
N MET A 537 9.95 -22.89 -7.92
CA MET A 537 10.15 -23.35 -6.54
C MET A 537 11.44 -24.17 -6.38
N ALA A 538 11.74 -25.06 -7.33
CA ALA A 538 12.97 -25.86 -7.30
C ALA A 538 14.21 -24.99 -7.48
N GLN A 539 14.17 -24.00 -8.38
CA GLN A 539 15.26 -23.06 -8.60
C GLN A 539 15.54 -22.21 -7.36
N TYR A 540 14.48 -21.67 -6.74
CA TYR A 540 14.58 -20.90 -5.51
C TYR A 540 15.19 -21.70 -4.35
N GLN A 541 14.77 -22.96 -4.16
CA GLN A 541 15.35 -23.83 -3.13
C GLN A 541 16.83 -24.15 -3.39
N ASN A 542 17.22 -24.30 -4.66
CA ASN A 542 18.62 -24.52 -5.03
C ASN A 542 19.47 -23.27 -4.73
N ASP A 543 18.96 -22.08 -5.02
CA ASP A 543 19.66 -20.81 -4.74
C ASP A 543 19.86 -20.61 -3.23
N ILE A 544 18.84 -20.91 -2.41
CA ILE A 544 18.97 -20.89 -0.94
C ILE A 544 20.07 -21.84 -0.48
N ARG A 545 20.04 -23.10 -0.93
CA ARG A 545 21.05 -24.11 -0.55
C ARG A 545 22.45 -23.70 -0.98
N ALA A 546 22.60 -23.06 -2.14
CA ALA A 546 23.88 -22.56 -2.62
C ALA A 546 24.42 -21.44 -1.72
N VAL A 547 23.55 -20.53 -1.24
CA VAL A 547 23.93 -19.49 -0.28
C VAL A 547 24.33 -20.08 1.06
N GLU A 548 23.54 -21.01 1.62
CA GLU A 548 23.86 -21.66 2.89
C GLU A 548 25.20 -22.40 2.80
N LYS A 549 25.40 -23.15 1.72
CA LYS A 549 26.65 -23.87 1.46
C LYS A 549 27.85 -22.93 1.35
N LEU A 550 27.70 -21.78 0.68
CA LEU A 550 28.77 -20.78 0.54
C LEU A 550 29.28 -20.28 1.90
N PHE A 551 28.37 -20.07 2.86
CA PHE A 551 28.72 -19.62 4.20
C PHE A 551 29.25 -20.76 5.08
N ILE A 552 28.69 -21.97 4.98
CA ILE A 552 29.17 -23.15 5.72
C ILE A 552 30.60 -23.51 5.29
N GLU A 553 30.92 -23.49 4.00
CA GLU A 553 32.27 -23.79 3.48
C GLU A 553 33.30 -22.67 3.77
N SER A 554 32.83 -21.51 4.22
CA SER A 554 33.67 -20.38 4.64
C SER A 554 33.89 -20.33 6.15
N CYS A 555 33.10 -21.09 6.91
CA CYS A 555 33.30 -21.38 8.33
C CYS A 555 34.41 -22.42 8.48
#